data_AF-A0A8S2LA57-F1
#
_entry.id   AF-A0A8S2LA57-F1
#
_cell.length_a   1.000
_cell.length_b   1.000
_cell.length_c   1.000
_cell.angle_alpha   90.00
_cell.angle_beta   90.00
_cell.angle_gamma   90.00
#
_symmetry.space_group_name_H-M   'P 1'
#
loop_
_entity.id
_entity.type
_entity.pdbx_description
1 polymer ?
#
loop_
_entity_poly.entity_id
_entity_poly.type
_entity_poly.pdbx_seq_one_letter_code
_entity_poly.pdbx_strand_id
1 'polypeptide(L)'
;KNDMLDEARLFYKENDYELKIISEFDENYISNDAIRWYTRESFLYRLLNKALRTENIDIIFKFRFFIVDLYNQLKQEHIKFIHSLSSNNN
;
A
#
# COMPACT_ATOMS: atom_id res chain seq x y z
N LYS A 1 5.73 7.09 -7.35
CA LYS A 1 5.88 7.42 -5.90
C LYS A 1 5.42 8.85 -5.63
N ASN A 2 6.04 9.87 -6.22
CA ASN A 2 5.70 11.28 -5.96
C ASN A 2 4.21 11.63 -6.19
N ASP A 3 3.63 11.23 -7.33
CA ASP A 3 2.20 11.48 -7.62
C ASP A 3 1.24 11.00 -6.50
N MET A 4 1.55 9.86 -5.89
CA MET A 4 0.77 9.29 -4.79
C MET A 4 0.92 10.12 -3.52
N LEU A 5 2.14 10.56 -3.21
CA LEU A 5 2.43 11.32 -2.00
C LEU A 5 1.84 12.73 -2.09
N ASP A 6 1.90 13.35 -3.26
CA ASP A 6 1.33 14.68 -3.47
C ASP A 6 -0.21 14.64 -3.36
N GLU A 7 -0.84 13.61 -3.92
CA GLU A 7 -2.27 13.36 -3.74
C GLU A 7 -2.63 13.15 -2.27
N ALA A 8 -1.85 12.33 -1.55
CA ALA A 8 -2.08 12.07 -0.13
C ALA A 8 -1.90 13.33 0.73
N ARG A 9 -0.85 14.12 0.49
CA ARG A 9 -0.59 15.40 1.18
C ARG A 9 -1.70 16.40 0.91
N LEU A 10 -2.21 16.48 -0.32
CA LEU A 10 -3.33 17.35 -0.66
C LEU A 10 -4.62 16.92 0.05
N PHE A 11 -4.92 15.61 0.08
CA PHE A 11 -6.10 15.07 0.74
C PHE A 11 -6.07 15.28 2.26
N TYR A 12 -4.89 15.16 2.87
CA TYR A 12 -4.68 15.25 4.32
C TYR A 12 -4.02 16.56 4.76
N LYS A 13 -4.11 17.63 3.96
CA LYS A 13 -3.40 18.90 4.21
C LYS A 13 -3.69 19.56 5.58
N GLU A 14 -4.82 19.21 6.21
CA GLU A 14 -5.24 19.73 7.53
C GLU A 14 -5.13 18.67 8.64
N ASN A 15 -4.51 17.52 8.36
CA ASN A 15 -4.36 16.42 9.29
C ASN A 15 -2.87 16.14 9.55
N ASP A 16 -2.32 16.82 10.55
CA ASP A 16 -0.90 16.72 10.93
C ASP A 16 -0.46 15.29 11.27
N TYR A 17 -1.36 14.47 11.81
CA TYR A 17 -1.06 13.07 12.11
C TYR A 17 -0.82 12.27 10.82
N GLU A 18 -1.70 12.41 9.83
CA GLU A 18 -1.53 11.75 8.53
C GLU A 18 -0.33 12.30 7.77
N LEU A 19 -0.08 13.61 7.83
CA LEU A 19 1.09 14.22 7.21
C LEU A 19 2.39 13.63 7.76
N LYS A 20 2.48 13.37 9.07
CA LYS A 20 3.63 12.68 9.67
C LYS A 20 3.79 11.25 9.15
N ILE A 21 2.70 10.51 9.01
CA ILE A 21 2.73 9.13 8.47
C ILE A 21 3.15 9.15 6.99
N ILE A 22 2.69 10.14 6.22
CA ILE A 22 3.09 10.31 4.81
C ILE A 22 4.60 10.58 4.71
N SER A 23 5.15 11.43 5.57
CA SER A 23 6.60 11.67 5.63
C SER A 23 7.37 10.42 6.08
N GLU A 24 6.88 9.70 7.10
CA GLU A 24 7.47 8.43 7.55
C GLU A 24 7.52 7.41 6.40
N PHE A 25 6.45 7.31 5.62
CA PHE A 25 6.41 6.46 4.44
C PHE A 25 7.41 6.93 3.38
N ASP A 26 7.47 8.23 3.09
CA ASP A 26 8.38 8.75 2.06
C ASP A 26 9.85 8.43 2.37
N GLU A 27 10.24 8.56 3.63
CA GLU A 27 11.60 8.34 4.12
C GLU A 27 11.97 6.85 4.26
N ASN A 28 11.03 6.02 4.77
CA ASN A 28 11.37 4.68 5.25
C ASN A 28 10.77 3.54 4.41
N TYR A 29 9.93 3.84 3.42
CA TYR A 29 9.28 2.78 2.64
C TYR A 29 10.28 1.98 1.79
N ILE A 30 10.18 0.65 1.90
CA ILE A 30 10.79 -0.31 0.99
C ILE A 30 9.72 -1.28 0.47
N SER A 31 9.90 -1.83 -0.73
CA SER A 31 8.90 -2.68 -1.40
C SER A 31 8.52 -3.93 -0.60
N ASN A 32 9.43 -4.46 0.22
CA ASN A 32 9.18 -5.62 1.08
C ASN A 32 8.29 -5.32 2.30
N ASP A 33 7.89 -4.07 2.51
CA ASP A 33 6.99 -3.67 3.59
C ASP A 33 5.58 -3.30 3.08
N ALA A 34 5.27 -3.51 1.79
CA ALA A 34 4.01 -3.10 1.19
C ALA A 34 2.76 -3.62 1.93
N ILE A 35 2.72 -4.91 2.30
CA ILE A 35 1.64 -5.50 3.09
C ILE A 35 1.53 -4.84 4.46
N ARG A 36 2.64 -4.63 5.16
CA ARG A 36 2.66 -3.98 6.49
C ARG A 36 2.08 -2.57 6.43
N TRP A 37 2.45 -1.81 5.41
CA TRP A 37 1.93 -0.47 5.19
C TRP A 37 0.46 -0.45 4.76
N TYR A 38 0.04 -1.44 3.97
CA TYR A 38 -1.35 -1.58 3.53
C TYR A 38 -2.30 -1.99 4.66
N THR A 39 -1.85 -2.82 5.60
CA THR A 39 -2.66 -3.29 6.73
C THR A 39 -2.60 -2.36 7.94
N ARG A 40 -1.59 -1.48 8.02
CA ARG A 40 -1.54 -0.38 9.00
C ARG A 40 -2.67 0.61 8.73
N GLU A 41 -3.33 1.06 9.80
CA GLU A 41 -4.28 2.18 9.73
C GLU A 41 -3.55 3.48 9.34
N SER A 42 -3.47 3.74 8.03
CA SER A 42 -2.70 4.84 7.43
C SER A 42 -3.38 5.40 6.20
N PHE A 43 -2.84 6.49 5.66
CA PHE A 43 -3.31 7.10 4.41
C PHE A 43 -3.40 6.08 3.26
N LEU A 44 -2.49 5.09 3.20
CA LEU A 44 -2.49 4.04 2.17
C LEU A 44 -3.74 3.18 2.25
N TYR A 45 -4.02 2.61 3.43
CA TYR A 45 -5.21 1.80 3.64
C TYR A 45 -6.48 2.57 3.25
N ARG A 46 -6.61 3.82 3.69
CA ARG A 46 -7.83 4.61 3.46
C ARG A 46 -7.97 5.08 2.02
N LEU A 47 -6.95 5.71 1.44
CA LEU A 47 -7.04 6.28 0.10
C LEU A 47 -7.11 5.20 -0.98
N LEU A 48 -6.31 4.14 -0.86
CA LEU A 48 -6.32 3.07 -1.85
C LEU A 48 -7.66 2.31 -1.82
N ASN A 49 -8.16 1.91 -0.65
CA ASN A 49 -9.46 1.23 -0.57
C ASN A 49 -10.62 2.13 -1.01
N LYS A 50 -10.56 3.43 -0.70
CA LYS A 50 -11.55 4.38 -1.22
C LYS A 50 -11.50 4.43 -2.75
N ALA A 51 -10.33 4.58 -3.34
CA ALA A 51 -10.16 4.65 -4.79
C ALA A 51 -10.63 3.39 -5.51
N LEU A 52 -10.31 2.20 -4.96
CA LEU A 52 -10.77 0.92 -5.50
C LEU A 52 -12.29 0.78 -5.44
N ARG A 53 -12.91 1.12 -4.30
CA ARG A 53 -14.37 1.03 -4.11
C ARG A 53 -15.17 2.00 -4.98
N THR A 54 -14.59 3.16 -5.28
CA THR A 54 -15.22 4.17 -6.15
C THR A 54 -14.75 4.08 -7.59
N GLU A 55 -13.94 3.07 -7.94
CA GLU A 55 -13.34 2.90 -9.27
C GLU A 55 -12.66 4.17 -9.79
N ASN A 56 -12.02 4.94 -8.90
CA ASN A 56 -11.37 6.19 -9.28
C ASN A 56 -10.03 5.88 -9.95
N ILE A 57 -10.06 5.72 -11.27
CA ILE A 57 -8.92 5.33 -12.10
C ILE A 57 -7.75 6.30 -11.93
N ASP A 58 -8.00 7.61 -11.79
CA ASP A 58 -6.94 8.60 -11.63
C ASP A 58 -6.15 8.37 -10.33
N ILE A 59 -6.86 8.11 -9.22
CA ILE A 59 -6.20 7.80 -7.94
C ILE A 59 -5.52 6.44 -7.99
N ILE A 60 -6.18 5.42 -8.55
CA ILE A 60 -5.58 4.08 -8.72
C ILE A 60 -4.27 4.21 -9.51
N PHE A 61 -4.27 5.00 -10.59
CA PHE A 61 -3.08 5.22 -11.40
C PHE A 61 -1.98 5.98 -10.64
N LYS A 62 -2.31 6.99 -9.83
CA LYS A 62 -1.31 7.65 -8.95
C LYS A 62 -0.69 6.67 -7.96
N PHE A 63 -1.48 5.72 -7.45
CA PHE A 63 -1.07 4.68 -6.51
C PHE A 63 -0.40 3.46 -7.18
N ARG A 64 -0.27 3.43 -8.52
CA ARG A 64 0.26 2.29 -9.31
C ARG A 64 1.56 1.71 -8.77
N PHE A 65 2.48 2.57 -8.31
CA PHE A 65 3.75 2.15 -7.73
C PHE A 65 3.54 1.24 -6.51
N PHE A 66 2.73 1.68 -5.55
CA PHE A 66 2.46 0.90 -4.34
C PHE A 66 1.62 -0.35 -4.63
N ILE A 67 0.68 -0.27 -5.59
CA ILE A 67 -0.14 -1.42 -5.99
C ILE A 67 0.73 -2.55 -6.56
N VAL A 68 1.74 -2.21 -7.37
CA VAL A 68 2.69 -3.20 -7.92
C VAL A 68 3.47 -3.87 -6.79
N ASP A 69 4.01 -3.10 -5.84
CA ASP A 69 4.75 -3.64 -4.70
C ASP A 69 3.86 -4.52 -3.81
N LEU A 70 2.63 -4.07 -3.52
CA LEU A 70 1.65 -4.83 -2.75
C LEU A 70 1.28 -6.15 -3.44
N TYR A 71 1.02 -6.12 -4.75
CA TYR A 71 0.74 -7.32 -5.53
C TYR A 71 1.91 -8.31 -5.49
N ASN A 72 3.14 -7.82 -5.70
CA ASN A 72 4.33 -8.66 -5.70
C ASN A 72 4.54 -9.33 -4.34
N GLN A 73 4.36 -8.60 -3.24
CA GLN A 73 4.49 -9.17 -1.91
C GLN A 73 3.38 -10.18 -1.60
N LEU A 74 2.12 -9.88 -1.95
CA LEU A 74 1.00 -10.81 -1.80
C LEU A 74 1.22 -12.10 -2.59
N LYS A 75 1.75 -12.00 -3.81
CA LYS A 75 2.12 -13.16 -4.63
C LYS A 75 3.18 -14.01 -3.95
N GLN A 76 4.21 -13.39 -3.36
CA GLN A 76 5.26 -14.11 -2.63
C GLN A 76 4.68 -14.82 -1.39
N GLU A 77 3.86 -14.15 -0.59
CA GLU A 77 3.20 -14.75 0.57
C GLU A 77 2.26 -15.90 0.17
N HIS A 78 1.54 -15.75 -0.95
CA HIS A 78 0.72 -16.83 -1.48
C HIS A 78 1.55 -18.04 -1.90
N ILE A 79 2.68 -17.85 -2.59
CA ILE A 79 3.60 -18.94 -2.95
C ILE A 79 4.12 -19.65 -1.70
N LYS A 80 4.56 -18.91 -0.67
CA LYS A 80 4.99 -19.49 0.62
C LYS A 80 3.88 -20.32 1.26
N PHE A 81 2.66 -19.81 1.26
CA PHE A 81 1.49 -20.51 1.79
C PHE A 81 1.24 -21.84 1.04
N ILE A 82 1.23 -21.83 -0.29
CA ILE A 82 1.07 -23.06 -1.10
C ILE A 82 2.19 -24.08 -0.84
N HIS A 83 3.44 -23.63 -0.71
CA HIS A 83 4.53 -24.53 -0.34
C HIS A 83 4.34 -25.14 1.06
N SER A 84 3.88 -24.36 2.04
CA SER A 84 3.60 -24.88 3.39
C SER A 84 2.52 -25.97 3.40
N LEU A 85 1.52 -25.88 2.54
CA LEU A 85 0.50 -26.93 2.38
C LEU A 85 1.07 -28.20 1.74
N SER A 86 2.03 -28.07 0.83
CA SER A 86 2.67 -29.20 0.15
C SER A 86 3.66 -29.93 1.07
N SER A 87 4.34 -29.20 1.96
CA SER A 87 5.29 -29.77 2.93
C SER A 87 4.63 -30.50 4.10
N ASN A 88 3.37 -30.19 4.43
CA ASN A 88 2.63 -30.82 5.52
C ASN A 88 1.92 -32.14 5.12
N ASN A 89 1.97 -32.51 3.84
CA ASN A 89 1.32 -33.71 3.30
C ASN A 89 2.29 -34.87 3.02
N ASN A 90 3.56 -34.76 3.44
CA ASN A 90 4.59 -35.80 3.37
C ASN A 90 5.13 -36.11 4.77
#